data_AF-A0A8J6XLY9-F1
#
_entry.id   AF-A0A8J6XLY9-F1
#
_cell.length_a   1.000
_cell.length_b   1.000
_cell.length_c   1.000
_cell.angle_alpha   90.00
_cell.angle_beta   90.00
_cell.angle_gamma   90.00
#
_symmetry.space_group_name_H-M   'P 1'
#
loop_
_entity.id
_entity.type
_entity.pdbx_description
1 polymer ?
#
loop_
_entity_poly.entity_id
_entity_poly.type
_entity_poly.pdbx_seq_one_letter_code
_entity_poly.pdbx_strand_id
1 'polypeptide(L)'
;MNSMKVMDWQSKQLSELPSAGEGNWETWLKENSYELIDREELGYTEIELYENSKDGVFAIYHPNYVGLETESLYINISTEEDARQLIDVAQQLVAGMGSMMMYDMVDEEDEDE
;
A
#
# COMPACT_ATOMS: atom_id res chain seq x y z
N MET A 1 -5.50 -17.60 0.79
CA MET A 1 -4.72 -16.39 1.09
C MET A 1 -3.78 -16.19 -0.09
N ASN A 2 -3.85 -15.03 -0.74
CA ASN A 2 -2.98 -14.72 -1.88
C ASN A 2 -1.55 -14.45 -1.38
N SER A 3 -0.55 -14.68 -2.24
CA SER A 3 0.83 -14.32 -1.93
C SER A 3 0.99 -12.81 -2.03
N MET A 4 1.66 -12.21 -1.05
CA MET A 4 1.93 -10.77 -1.06
C MET A 4 3.04 -10.49 -2.07
N LYS A 5 2.86 -9.44 -2.86
CA LYS A 5 3.88 -8.97 -3.79
C LYS A 5 4.85 -8.05 -3.05
N VAL A 6 6.15 -8.34 -3.14
CA VAL A 6 7.20 -7.44 -2.67
C VAL A 6 7.91 -6.84 -3.87
N MET A 7 7.93 -5.52 -3.94
CA MET A 7 8.58 -4.79 -5.01
C MET A 7 9.78 -4.04 -4.45
N ASP A 8 10.97 -4.37 -4.95
CA ASP A 8 12.17 -3.60 -4.69
C ASP A 8 12.15 -2.32 -5.54
N TRP A 9 12.10 -1.16 -4.88
CA TRP A 9 11.91 0.11 -5.57
C TRP A 9 13.12 0.55 -6.38
N GLN A 10 14.34 0.14 -6.00
CA GLN A 10 15.57 0.52 -6.70
C GLN A 10 15.83 -0.33 -7.94
N SER A 11 15.80 -1.65 -7.77
CA SER A 11 16.06 -2.63 -8.82
C SER A 11 14.85 -2.94 -9.68
N LYS A 12 13.65 -2.50 -9.25
CA LYS A 12 12.35 -2.80 -9.88
C LYS A 12 12.07 -4.30 -9.99
N GLN A 13 12.71 -5.12 -9.14
CA GLN A 13 12.46 -6.55 -9.07
C GLN A 13 11.20 -6.83 -8.25
N LEU A 14 10.41 -7.78 -8.76
CA LEU A 14 9.23 -8.28 -8.09
C LEU A 14 9.54 -9.66 -7.51
N SER A 15 9.21 -9.84 -6.24
CA SER A 15 9.26 -11.11 -5.55
C SER A 15 7.94 -11.36 -4.83
N GLU A 16 7.74 -12.60 -4.38
CA GLU A 16 6.54 -12.99 -3.64
C GLU A 16 6.96 -13.45 -2.25
N LEU A 17 6.30 -12.89 -1.23
CA LEU A 17 6.40 -13.47 0.10
C LEU A 17 5.43 -14.66 0.19
N PRO A 18 5.93 -15.86 0.54
CA PRO A 18 5.06 -17.02 0.67
C PRO A 18 3.99 -16.74 1.73
N SER A 19 2.74 -17.12 1.41
CA SER A 19 1.58 -16.95 2.30
C SER A 19 1.71 -17.86 3.53
N ALA A 20 2.54 -17.49 4.51
CA ALA A 20 2.62 -18.20 5.79
C ALA A 20 2.02 -17.33 6.90
N GLY A 21 0.71 -17.47 7.12
CA GLY A 21 -0.03 -16.86 8.24
C GLY A 21 -0.25 -15.34 8.16
N GLU A 22 -1.08 -14.84 9.08
CA GLU A 22 -1.23 -13.40 9.37
C GLU A 22 0.10 -12.84 9.93
N GLY A 23 0.54 -11.65 9.47
CA GLY A 23 1.72 -10.95 10.01
C GLY A 23 3.08 -11.37 9.43
N ASN A 24 3.10 -12.02 8.26
CA ASN A 24 4.35 -12.46 7.63
C ASN A 24 5.21 -11.28 7.14
N TRP A 25 4.58 -10.26 6.55
CA TRP A 25 5.28 -9.05 6.12
C TRP A 25 5.88 -8.29 7.30
N GLU A 26 5.17 -8.20 8.42
CA GLU A 26 5.68 -7.60 9.66
C GLU A 26 6.92 -8.34 10.16
N THR A 27 6.87 -9.68 10.12
CA THR A 27 8.02 -10.53 10.49
C THR A 27 9.19 -10.28 9.53
N TRP A 28 8.95 -10.27 8.22
CA TRP A 28 9.97 -10.01 7.22
C TRP A 28 10.59 -8.61 7.39
N LEU A 29 9.78 -7.57 7.59
CA LEU A 29 10.24 -6.20 7.83
C LEU A 29 11.14 -6.15 9.06
N LYS A 30 10.71 -6.77 10.16
CA LYS A 30 11.49 -6.86 11.40
C LYS A 30 12.81 -7.61 11.20
N GLU A 31 12.81 -8.73 10.49
CA GLU A 31 14.03 -9.48 10.16
C GLU A 31 15.00 -8.66 9.28
N ASN A 32 14.46 -7.79 8.43
CA ASN A 32 15.22 -6.90 7.56
C ASN A 32 15.46 -5.51 8.17
N SER A 33 15.34 -5.37 9.51
CA SER A 33 15.60 -4.13 10.25
C SER A 33 14.76 -2.92 9.85
N TYR A 34 13.56 -3.14 9.30
CA TYR A 34 12.57 -2.10 9.10
C TYR A 34 11.73 -1.90 10.37
N GLU A 35 11.56 -0.65 10.77
CA GLU A 35 10.75 -0.24 11.92
C GLU A 35 9.63 0.68 11.44
N LEU A 36 8.43 0.50 11.99
CA LEU A 36 7.27 1.34 11.67
C LEU A 36 7.52 2.76 12.18
N ILE A 37 7.38 3.75 11.30
CA ILE A 37 7.56 5.17 11.63
C ILE A 37 6.29 5.99 11.46
N ASP A 38 5.35 5.56 10.61
CA ASP A 38 4.14 6.32 10.31
C ASP A 38 2.99 5.42 9.83
N ARG A 39 1.76 5.88 10.02
CA ARG A 39 0.52 5.24 9.55
C ARG A 39 -0.41 6.30 9.02
N GLU A 40 -0.90 6.11 7.80
CA GLU A 40 -1.82 7.03 7.15
C GLU A 40 -3.12 6.33 6.78
N GLU A 41 -4.25 6.95 7.14
CA GLU A 41 -5.57 6.44 6.80
C GLU A 41 -5.81 6.49 5.29
N LEU A 42 -6.35 5.39 4.77
CA LEU A 42 -6.70 5.18 3.37
C LEU A 42 -8.16 4.72 3.27
N GLY A 43 -9.08 5.64 3.59
CA GLY A 43 -10.53 5.39 3.55
C GLY A 43 -10.99 4.40 4.62
N TYR A 44 -10.93 3.09 4.31
CA TYR A 44 -11.35 2.00 5.20
C TYR A 44 -10.18 1.09 5.61
N THR A 45 -8.96 1.43 5.23
CA THR A 45 -7.72 0.72 5.57
C THR A 45 -6.60 1.72 5.88
N GLU A 46 -5.39 1.26 6.17
CA GLU A 46 -4.26 2.10 6.56
C GLU A 46 -3.02 1.71 5.73
N ILE A 47 -2.30 2.70 5.22
CA ILE A 47 -0.96 2.52 4.65
C ILE A 47 0.05 2.68 5.78
N GLU A 48 1.06 1.81 5.81
CA GLU A 48 2.11 1.85 6.82
C GLU A 48 3.46 2.18 6.20
N LEU A 49 4.18 3.12 6.82
CA LEU A 49 5.52 3.53 6.42
C LEU A 49 6.56 3.02 7.41
N TYR A 50 7.60 2.40 6.88
CA TYR A 50 8.69 1.81 7.63
C TYR A 50 10.03 2.42 7.22
N GLU A 51 10.97 2.50 8.16
CA GLU A 51 12.34 2.93 7.93
C GLU A 51 13.31 1.81 8.35
N ASN A 52 14.31 1.54 7.52
CA ASN A 52 15.53 0.87 7.96
C ASN A 52 16.62 1.92 8.15
N SER A 53 16.81 2.38 9.40
CA SER A 53 17.77 3.44 9.72
C SER A 53 19.23 3.02 9.56
N LYS A 54 19.53 1.72 9.39
CA LYS A 54 20.91 1.24 9.12
C LYS A 54 21.32 1.51 7.68
N ASP A 55 20.39 1.28 6.76
CA ASP A 55 20.60 1.41 5.32
C ASP A 55 20.11 2.77 4.77
N GLY A 56 19.34 3.51 5.57
CA GLY A 56 18.78 4.81 5.20
C GLY A 56 17.72 4.68 4.10
N VAL A 57 16.95 3.60 4.13
CA VAL A 57 15.90 3.29 3.14
C VAL A 57 14.55 3.08 3.80
N PHE A 58 13.50 3.20 3.00
CA PHE A 58 12.11 3.14 3.44
C PHE A 58 11.37 1.98 2.78
N ALA A 59 10.32 1.53 3.45
CA ALA A 59 9.37 0.57 2.91
C ALA A 59 7.94 1.03 3.18
N ILE A 60 7.03 0.70 2.26
CA ILE A 60 5.61 1.02 2.39
C ILE A 60 4.81 -0.27 2.22
N TYR A 61 4.00 -0.57 3.23
CA TYR A 61 2.99 -1.61 3.11
C TYR A 61 1.68 -1.02 2.58
N HIS A 62 1.25 -1.51 1.42
CA HIS A 62 -0.03 -1.20 0.81
C HIS A 62 -1.02 -2.34 1.06
N PRO A 63 -2.10 -2.09 1.83
CA PRO A 63 -3.16 -3.06 2.00
C PRO A 63 -3.94 -3.28 0.70
N ASN A 64 -4.73 -4.34 0.65
CA ASN A 64 -5.70 -4.53 -0.43
C ASN A 64 -6.78 -3.45 -0.36
N TYR A 65 -6.99 -2.73 -1.46
CA TYR A 65 -8.09 -1.78 -1.60
C TYR A 65 -8.69 -1.83 -3.02
N VAL A 66 -9.88 -1.26 -3.22
CA VAL A 66 -10.54 -1.18 -4.54
C VAL A 66 -9.56 -0.53 -5.53
N GLY A 67 -9.09 -1.25 -6.55
CA GLY A 67 -8.06 -0.80 -7.49
C GLY A 67 -6.67 -1.44 -7.31
N LEU A 68 -6.44 -2.15 -6.21
CA LEU A 68 -5.27 -3.00 -5.99
C LEU A 68 -5.71 -4.45 -5.74
N GLU A 69 -5.47 -5.33 -6.72
CA GLU A 69 -5.93 -6.73 -6.68
C GLU A 69 -5.30 -7.54 -5.53
N THR A 70 -4.14 -7.12 -5.01
CA THR A 70 -3.35 -7.85 -4.00
C THR A 70 -2.63 -6.90 -3.05
N GLU A 71 -2.48 -7.27 -1.77
CA GLU A 71 -1.58 -6.57 -0.85
C GLU A 71 -0.16 -6.51 -1.43
N SER A 72 0.51 -5.38 -1.24
CA SER A 72 1.83 -5.12 -1.83
C SER A 72 2.76 -4.44 -0.83
N LEU A 73 4.03 -4.81 -0.84
CA LEU A 73 5.08 -4.19 -0.03
C LEU A 73 6.14 -3.59 -0.95
N TYR A 74 6.35 -2.28 -0.87
CA TYR A 74 7.43 -1.61 -1.59
C TYR A 74 8.61 -1.44 -0.64
N ILE A 75 9.81 -1.87 -1.03
CA ILE A 75 11.01 -1.83 -0.17
C ILE A 75 12.15 -1.07 -0.84
N ASN A 76 13.18 -0.74 -0.06
CA ASN A 76 14.39 -0.08 -0.53
C ASN A 76 14.10 1.26 -1.23
N ILE A 77 13.07 1.99 -0.79
CA ILE A 77 12.79 3.35 -1.26
C ILE A 77 13.87 4.28 -0.71
N SER A 78 14.44 5.12 -1.56
CA SER A 78 15.72 5.80 -1.24
C SER A 78 15.57 7.00 -0.32
N THR A 79 14.39 7.60 -0.25
CA THR A 79 14.13 8.79 0.58
C THR A 79 12.73 8.74 1.16
N GLU A 80 12.53 9.42 2.30
CA GLU A 80 11.19 9.59 2.87
C GLU A 80 10.29 10.37 1.92
N GLU A 81 10.82 11.37 1.21
CA GLU A 81 10.07 12.18 0.24
C GLU A 81 9.49 11.33 -0.90
N ASP A 82 10.27 10.41 -1.45
CA ASP A 82 9.78 9.45 -2.45
C ASP A 82 8.70 8.54 -1.85
N ALA A 83 8.88 8.10 -0.62
CA ALA A 83 7.92 7.24 0.04
C ALA A 83 6.58 7.97 0.27
N ARG A 84 6.63 9.21 0.75
CA ARG A 84 5.45 10.07 0.95
C ARG A 84 4.74 10.40 -0.36
N GLN A 85 5.47 10.63 -1.45
CA GLN A 85 4.85 10.80 -2.78
C GLN A 85 4.07 9.57 -3.23
N LEU A 86 4.57 8.36 -2.94
CA LEU A 86 3.85 7.12 -3.25
C LEU A 86 2.57 6.96 -2.41
N ILE A 87 2.62 7.36 -1.14
CA ILE A 87 1.44 7.36 -0.25
C ILE A 87 0.39 8.34 -0.77
N ASP A 88 0.79 9.57 -1.12
CA ASP A 88 -0.10 10.59 -1.67
C ASP A 88 -0.79 10.12 -2.96
N VAL A 89 -0.05 9.47 -3.88
CA VAL A 89 -0.63 8.88 -5.09
C VAL A 89 -1.68 7.81 -4.74
N ALA A 90 -1.41 6.96 -3.75
CA ALA A 90 -2.38 5.95 -3.32
C ALA A 90 -3.63 6.56 -2.70
N GLN A 91 -3.48 7.60 -1.88
CA GLN A 91 -4.60 8.36 -1.31
C GLN A 91 -5.45 9.00 -2.40
N GLN A 92 -4.84 9.63 -3.40
CA GLN A 92 -5.55 10.21 -4.54
C GLN A 92 -6.31 9.16 -5.36
N LEU A 93 -5.72 7.98 -5.58
CA LEU A 93 -6.38 6.87 -6.28
C LEU A 93 -7.63 6.40 -5.53
N VAL A 94 -7.52 6.18 -4.21
CA VAL A 94 -8.67 5.77 -3.39
C VAL A 94 -9.75 6.84 -3.32
N ALA A 95 -9.37 8.11 -3.16
CA ALA A 95 -10.30 9.23 -3.17
C ALA A 95 -11.01 9.38 -4.53
N GLY A 96 -10.28 9.24 -5.64
CA GLY A 96 -10.83 9.28 -7.00
C GLY A 96 -11.82 8.14 -7.26
N MET A 97 -11.51 6.93 -6.80
CA MET A 97 -12.42 5.78 -6.90
C MET A 97 -13.67 5.92 -6.01
N GLY A 98 -13.51 6.47 -4.80
CA GLY A 98 -14.64 6.81 -3.93
C GLY A 98 -15.58 7.83 -4.57
N SER A 99 -15.05 8.81 -5.30
CA SER A 99 -15.86 9.76 -6.05
C SER A 99 -16.60 9.08 -7.21
N MET A 100 -15.95 8.17 -7.96
CA MET A 100 -16.56 7.49 -9.10
C MET A 100 -17.72 6.57 -8.69
N MET A 101 -17.59 5.85 -7.56
CA MET A 101 -18.70 5.03 -7.04
C MET A 101 -19.89 5.86 -6.52
N MET A 102 -19.67 7.10 -6.07
CA MET A 102 -20.80 7.99 -5.73
C MET A 102 -21.55 8.48 -6.97
N TYR A 103 -20.87 8.69 -8.11
CA TYR A 103 -21.56 9.10 -9.34
C TYR A 103 -22.37 7.96 -9.97
N ASP A 104 -21.89 6.71 -9.89
CA ASP A 104 -22.61 5.54 -10.41
C ASP A 104 -23.91 5.25 -9.63
N MET A 105 -23.96 5.53 -8.31
CA MET A 105 -25.19 5.34 -7.51
C MET A 105 -26.21 6.48 -7.65
N VAL A 106 -25.82 7.65 -8.14
CA VAL A 106 -26.73 8.80 -8.31
C VAL A 106 -27.41 8.78 -9.69
N ASP A 107 -26.88 8.02 -10.65
CA ASP A 107 -27.47 7.86 -12.00
C ASP A 107 -28.52 6.71 -12.06
N GLU A 108 -28.67 5.90 -11.00
CA GLU A 108 -29.69 4.84 -10.91
C GLU A 108 -31.02 5.28 -10.22
N GLU A 109 -31.14 6.52 -9.71
CA GLU A 109 -32.37 7.02 -9.06
C GLU A 109 -33.19 8.01 -9.92
N ASP A 110 -32.88 8.18 -11.20
CA ASP A 110 -33.65 9.02 -12.14
C ASP A 110 -34.13 8.21 -13.38
N GLU A 111 -34.68 7.01 -13.16
CA GLU A 111 -35.58 6.33 -14.11
C GLU A 111 -36.90 5.95 -13.42
N ASP A 112 -37.63 6.94 -12.88
CA ASP A 112 -39.06 6.80 -12.63
C ASP A 112 -39.80 8.00 -13.26
N GLU A 113 -40.43 7.70 -14.40
CA GLU A 113 -41.30 8.53 -15.24
C GLU A 113 -42.58 9.01 -14.53
#